data_AF-A0A9X7T6H6-F1
#
_entry.id   AF-A0A9X7T6H6-F1
#
_cell.length_a   1.000
_cell.length_b   1.000
_cell.length_c   1.000
_cell.angle_alpha   90.00
_cell.angle_beta   90.00
_cell.angle_gamma   90.00
#
_symmetry.space_group_name_H-M   'P 1'
#
loop_
_entity.id
_entity.type
_entity.pdbx_description
1 polymer ?
#
loop_
_entity_poly.entity_id
_entity_poly.type
_entity_poly.pdbx_seq_one_letter_code
_entity_poly.pdbx_strand_id
1 'polypeptide(L)'
;MIEPQSIEGKTLGQRVRITLDDEKTYEGLTDNTFNSKTKKKLVLFLYDIDEEHNKLRSDKGINIFIPLKKVTQVETIRFSNPRWGSPLTNKFETVEEWRERMKKYIDK
;
A
#
# COMPACT_ATOMS: atom_id res chain seq x y z
N MET A 1 -0.25 -21.51 5.52
CA MET A 1 -0.03 -20.26 6.28
C MET A 1 0.76 -19.31 5.39
N ILE A 2 0.29 -18.08 5.20
CA ILE A 2 1.06 -17.07 4.45
C ILE A 2 2.17 -16.55 5.35
N GLU A 3 3.41 -16.54 4.86
CA GLU A 3 4.53 -16.06 5.66
C GLU A 3 4.53 -14.53 5.74
N PRO A 4 4.62 -13.94 6.94
CA PRO A 4 4.63 -12.48 7.16
C PRO A 4 5.63 -11.71 6.30
N GLN A 5 6.86 -12.21 6.22
CA GLN A 5 7.97 -11.60 5.48
C GLN A 5 7.70 -11.60 3.98
N SER A 6 6.90 -12.56 3.50
CA SER A 6 6.52 -12.65 2.09
C SER A 6 5.48 -11.59 1.69
N ILE A 7 4.62 -11.16 2.63
CA ILE A 7 3.62 -10.11 2.36
C ILE A 7 4.31 -8.75 2.36
N GLU A 8 5.14 -8.48 3.37
CA GLU A 8 5.84 -7.20 3.55
C GLU A 8 6.69 -6.83 2.33
N GLY A 9 7.63 -7.70 1.95
CA GLY A 9 8.53 -7.42 0.83
C GLY A 9 7.81 -7.29 -0.52
N LYS A 10 6.62 -7.89 -0.67
CA LYS A 10 5.86 -7.86 -1.93
C LYS A 10 4.87 -6.71 -2.03
N THR A 11 4.43 -6.18 -0.90
CA THR A 11 3.30 -5.24 -0.88
C THR A 11 3.63 -3.86 -0.35
N LEU A 12 4.85 -3.61 0.15
CA LEU A 12 5.25 -2.32 0.73
C LEU A 12 4.85 -1.11 -0.15
N GLY A 13 4.11 -0.17 0.43
CA GLY A 13 3.64 1.04 -0.25
C GLY A 13 2.50 0.80 -1.25
N GLN A 14 2.10 -0.45 -1.48
CA GLN A 14 0.97 -0.79 -2.34
C GLN A 14 -0.34 -0.65 -1.56
N ARG A 15 -1.41 -0.29 -2.27
CA ARG A 15 -2.76 -0.39 -1.75
C ARG A 15 -3.22 -1.83 -1.91
N VAL A 16 -3.57 -2.46 -0.79
CA VAL A 16 -4.01 -3.85 -0.75
C VAL A 16 -5.41 -3.95 -0.17
N ARG A 17 -6.11 -5.02 -0.55
CA ARG A 17 -7.26 -5.56 0.18
C ARG A 17 -6.80 -6.78 0.96
N ILE A 18 -7.12 -6.81 2.25
CA ILE A 18 -6.87 -7.93 3.13
C ILE A 18 -8.22 -8.54 3.48
N THR A 19 -8.34 -9.85 3.32
CA THR A 19 -9.50 -10.63 3.77
C THR A 19 -9.11 -11.44 5.00
N LEU A 20 -9.98 -11.45 6.00
CA LEU A 20 -9.82 -12.21 7.23
C LEU A 20 -10.54 -13.56 7.20
N ASP A 21 -10.34 -14.35 8.24
CA ASP A 21 -11.01 -15.63 8.50
C ASP A 21 -12.50 -15.50 8.79
N ASP A 22 -12.94 -14.34 9.27
CA ASP A 22 -14.34 -13.95 9.44
C ASP A 22 -14.93 -13.22 8.21
N GLU A 23 -14.28 -13.35 7.04
CA GLU A 23 -14.63 -12.70 5.76
C GLU A 23 -14.57 -11.16 5.78
N LYS A 24 -14.21 -10.55 6.91
CA LYS A 24 -14.06 -9.10 6.99
C LYS A 24 -12.90 -8.64 6.13
N THR A 25 -13.13 -7.57 5.37
CA THR A 25 -12.11 -6.97 4.52
C THR A 25 -11.62 -5.64 5.06
N TYR A 26 -10.35 -5.34 4.79
CA TYR A 26 -9.73 -4.05 5.04
C TYR A 26 -8.95 -3.64 3.80
N GLU A 27 -9.10 -2.38 3.39
CA GLU A 27 -8.30 -1.80 2.32
C GLU A 27 -7.45 -0.67 2.85
N GLY A 28 -6.19 -0.59 2.42
CA GLY A 28 -5.29 0.48 2.81
C GLY A 28 -3.92 0.33 2.17
N LEU A 29 -3.05 1.30 2.43
CA LEU A 29 -1.66 1.25 2.00
C LEU A 29 -0.86 0.46 3.04
N THR A 30 -0.06 -0.50 2.61
CA THR A 30 0.88 -1.15 3.53
C THR A 30 2.08 -0.24 3.76
N ASP A 31 2.63 -0.28 4.96
CA ASP A 31 3.88 0.42 5.30
C ASP A 31 4.72 -0.43 6.25
N ASN A 32 6.01 -0.10 6.34
CA ASN A 32 7.01 -0.74 7.18
C ASN A 32 6.78 -0.41 8.66
N THR A 33 5.77 -1.03 9.27
CA THR A 33 5.66 -1.06 10.74
C THR A 33 5.51 -2.49 11.23
N PHE A 34 6.48 -3.33 10.86
CA PHE A 34 6.71 -4.60 11.51
C PHE A 34 7.29 -4.36 12.91
N ASN A 35 6.42 -4.21 13.92
CA ASN A 35 6.89 -4.17 15.30
C ASN A 35 7.11 -5.61 15.80
N SER A 36 8.36 -6.06 15.73
CA SER A 36 8.82 -7.37 16.23
C SER A 36 8.54 -7.60 17.71
N LYS A 37 8.36 -6.54 18.52
CA LYS A 37 7.96 -6.64 19.94
C LYS A 37 6.47 -6.91 20.12
N THR A 38 5.62 -6.66 19.11
CA THR A 38 4.17 -6.84 19.20
C THR A 38 3.68 -7.80 18.13
N LYS A 39 3.78 -9.12 18.39
CA LYS A 39 3.00 -10.19 17.73
C LYS A 39 2.71 -9.94 16.23
N LYS A 40 3.64 -10.25 15.30
CA LYS A 40 3.43 -10.39 13.84
C LYS A 40 2.09 -9.80 13.30
N LYS A 41 2.02 -8.49 13.07
CA LYS A 41 0.84 -7.79 12.53
C LYS A 41 1.15 -7.14 11.18
N LEU A 42 0.15 -7.06 10.33
CA LEU A 42 0.15 -6.20 9.15
C LEU A 42 -0.43 -4.84 9.54
N VAL A 43 0.24 -3.76 9.17
CA VAL A 43 -0.23 -2.39 9.40
C VAL A 43 -0.73 -1.82 8.08
N LEU A 44 -1.98 -1.38 8.08
CA LEU A 44 -2.55 -0.58 7.00
C LEU A 44 -2.63 0.88 7.44
N PHE A 45 -2.17 1.76 6.55
CA PHE A 45 -2.34 3.19 6.66
C PHE A 45 -3.54 3.62 5.81
N LEU A 46 -4.48 4.29 6.46
CA LEU A 46 -5.59 4.96 5.79
C LEU A 46 -5.29 6.44 5.82
N TYR A 47 -4.83 6.96 4.68
CA TYR A 47 -4.71 8.39 4.46
C TYR A 47 -6.00 8.94 3.85
N ASP A 48 -6.26 10.22 4.08
CA ASP A 48 -7.24 10.94 3.28
C ASP A 48 -6.63 11.24 1.91
N ILE A 49 -7.03 10.45 0.90
CA ILE A 49 -6.51 10.52 -0.47
C ILE A 49 -7.58 11.13 -1.36
N ASP A 50 -7.16 12.09 -2.17
CA ASP A 50 -7.93 12.56 -3.31
C ASP A 50 -7.75 11.57 -4.47
N GLU A 51 -8.61 10.57 -4.55
CA GLU A 51 -8.52 9.51 -5.57
C GLU A 51 -8.61 10.05 -7.00
N GLU A 52 -9.28 11.19 -7.20
CA GLU A 52 -9.41 11.82 -8.51
C GLU A 52 -8.05 12.37 -8.99
N HIS A 53 -7.31 13.03 -8.08
CA HIS A 53 -6.05 13.70 -8.40
C HIS A 53 -4.82 12.93 -7.93
N ASN A 54 -5.02 11.75 -7.34
CA ASN A 54 -3.97 10.86 -6.85
C ASN A 54 -2.98 11.54 -5.90
N LYS A 55 -3.51 12.39 -4.99
CA LYS A 55 -2.72 13.16 -4.03
C LYS A 55 -3.27 12.97 -2.63
N LEU A 56 -2.42 13.15 -1.62
CA LEU A 56 -2.87 13.25 -0.25
C LEU A 56 -3.68 14.54 -0.07
N ARG A 57 -4.90 14.44 0.46
CA ARG A 57 -5.64 15.60 0.99
C ARG A 57 -5.07 16.01 2.35
N SER A 58 -4.56 15.04 3.10
CA SER A 58 -3.93 15.22 4.40
C SER A 58 -2.90 14.12 4.65
N ASP A 59 -1.82 14.46 5.36
CA ASP A 59 -0.83 13.50 5.87
C ASP A 59 -1.28 12.84 7.18
N LYS A 60 -2.37 13.33 7.79
CA LYS A 60 -3.05 12.69 8.92
C LYS A 60 -3.73 11.42 8.44
N GLY A 61 -3.26 10.28 8.94
CA GLY A 61 -3.84 8.97 8.68
C GLY A 61 -4.10 8.19 9.96
N ILE A 62 -4.87 7.11 9.83
CA ILE A 62 -5.08 6.14 10.91
C ILE A 62 -4.40 4.81 10.57
N ASN A 63 -3.92 4.14 11.61
CA ASN A 63 -3.25 2.84 11.48
C ASN A 63 -4.19 1.73 11.90
N ILE A 64 -4.36 0.72 11.05
CA ILE A 64 -5.09 -0.50 11.36
C ILE A 64 -4.09 -1.63 11.57
N PHE A 65 -4.17 -2.28 12.73
CA PHE A 65 -3.29 -3.39 13.10
C PHE A 65 -4.01 -4.73 12.95
N ILE A 66 -3.65 -5.49 11.91
CA ILE A 66 -4.29 -6.76 11.58
C ILE A 66 -3.42 -7.94 12.03
N PRO A 67 -3.91 -8.84 12.90
CA PRO A 67 -3.18 -10.04 13.27
C PRO A 67 -2.99 -10.96 12.06
N LEU A 68 -1.75 -11.29 11.70
CA LEU A 68 -1.47 -12.11 10.51
C LEU A 68 -2.10 -13.50 10.56
N LYS A 69 -2.30 -14.06 11.75
CA LYS A 69 -2.97 -15.37 11.92
C LYS A 69 -4.43 -15.39 11.43
N LYS A 70 -5.06 -14.22 11.31
CA LYS A 70 -6.43 -14.07 10.82
C LYS A 70 -6.49 -13.82 9.31
N VAL A 71 -5.37 -13.51 8.67
CA VAL A 71 -5.34 -13.15 7.26
C VAL A 71 -5.45 -14.41 6.41
N THR A 72 -6.49 -14.47 5.59
CA THR A 72 -6.74 -15.56 4.63
C THR A 72 -6.28 -15.17 3.22
N GLN A 73 -6.37 -13.89 2.87
CA GLN A 73 -6.00 -13.40 1.54
C GLN A 73 -5.45 -11.97 1.58
N VAL A 74 -4.52 -11.67 0.67
CA VAL A 74 -4.02 -10.32 0.40
C VAL A 74 -4.01 -10.11 -1.11
N GLU A 75 -4.69 -9.07 -1.58
CA GLU A 75 -4.79 -8.71 -2.99
C GLU A 75 -4.21 -7.31 -3.20
N THR A 76 -3.28 -7.13 -4.14
CA THR A 76 -2.83 -5.79 -4.53
C THR A 76 -3.86 -5.13 -5.44
N ILE A 77 -4.42 -4.00 -5.00
CA ILE A 77 -5.36 -3.20 -5.78
C ILE A 77 -4.62 -2.11 -6.57
N ARG A 78 -3.57 -1.51 -5.98
CA ARG A 78 -2.70 -0.53 -6.65
C ARG A 78 -1.24 -0.66 -6.22
N PHE A 79 -0.32 -0.49 -7.16
CA PHE A 79 1.13 -0.66 -6.93
C PHE A 79 1.86 0.59 -6.44
N SER A 80 1.18 1.75 -6.39
CA SER A 80 1.80 3.04 -6.07
C SER A 80 1.23 3.66 -4.79
N ASN A 81 2.11 4.30 -4.02
CA ASN A 81 1.76 5.09 -2.85
C ASN A 81 1.71 6.58 -3.23
N PRO A 82 0.59 7.31 -3.05
CA PRO A 82 0.54 8.73 -3.37
C PRO A 82 1.50 9.57 -2.51
N ARG A 83 1.94 9.05 -1.34
CA ARG A 83 2.97 9.68 -0.48
C ARG A 83 4.31 9.85 -1.20
N TRP A 84 4.62 9.05 -2.22
CA TRP A 84 5.91 9.08 -2.91
C TRP A 84 5.95 10.06 -4.08
N GLY A 85 4.96 10.95 -4.21
CA GLY A 85 4.96 12.04 -5.20
C GLY A 85 4.83 11.60 -6.65
N SER A 86 4.62 10.30 -6.89
CA SER A 86 4.36 9.76 -8.23
C SER A 86 2.86 9.60 -8.45
N PRO A 87 2.33 9.90 -9.65
CA PRO A 87 0.94 9.62 -10.01
C PRO A 87 0.58 8.16 -9.72
N LEU A 88 -0.60 7.93 -9.14
CA LEU A 88 -1.09 6.58 -8.93
C LEU A 88 -1.31 5.91 -10.30
N THR A 89 -0.55 4.87 -10.59
CA THR A 89 -0.73 4.04 -11.78
C THR A 89 -0.89 2.57 -11.38
N ASN A 90 -1.88 1.92 -11.99
CA ASN A 90 -2.02 0.45 -12.00
C ASN A 90 -1.31 -0.18 -13.21
N LYS A 91 -0.66 0.63 -14.06
CA LYS A 91 0.13 0.14 -15.18
C LYS A 91 1.49 -0.27 -14.64
N PHE A 92 1.83 -1.54 -14.84
CA PHE A 92 3.23 -1.94 -14.92
C PHE A 92 3.80 -1.20 -16.12
N GLU A 93 4.65 -0.23 -15.84
CA GLU A 93 5.39 0.49 -16.86
C GLU A 93 6.87 0.10 -16.73
N THR A 94 7.52 -0.10 -17.86
CA THR A 94 8.97 -0.27 -17.94
C THR A 94 9.68 0.97 -17.43
N VAL A 95 10.97 0.85 -17.09
CA VAL A 95 11.78 1.98 -16.61
C VAL A 95 11.79 3.11 -17.63
N GLU A 96 11.82 2.80 -18.92
CA GLU A 96 11.77 3.73 -20.03
C GLU A 96 10.43 4.49 -20.09
N GLU A 97 9.30 3.78 -19.96
CA GLU A 97 7.97 4.40 -19.92
C GLU A 97 7.79 5.32 -18.71
N TRP A 98 8.29 4.91 -17.53
CA TRP A 98 8.30 5.76 -16.33
C TRP A 98 9.14 7.02 -16.58
N ARG A 99 10.35 6.89 -17.14
CA ARG A 99 11.25 8.01 -17.41
C ARG A 99 10.60 9.04 -18.34
N GLU A 100 10.02 8.59 -19.45
CA GLU A 100 9.32 9.48 -20.39
C GLU A 100 8.12 10.18 -19.73
N ARG A 101 7.33 9.45 -18.93
CA ARG A 101 6.20 10.03 -18.19
C ARG A 101 6.64 11.05 -17.15
N MET A 102 7.79 10.86 -16.51
CA MET A 102 8.29 11.72 -15.44
C MET A 102 9.03 12.96 -15.92
N LYS A 103 9.56 13.00 -17.16
CA LYS A 103 10.17 14.20 -17.76
C LYS A 103 9.33 15.47 -17.57
N LYS A 104 8.01 15.37 -17.79
CA LYS A 104 7.06 16.50 -17.65
C LYS A 104 6.93 17.07 -16.22
N TYR A 105 7.45 16.37 -15.22
CA TYR A 105 7.45 16.81 -13.81
C TYR A 105 8.85 17.20 -13.31
N ILE A 106 9.91 16.78 -14.00
CA ILE A 106 11.30 17.03 -13.62
C ILE A 106 11.84 18.30 -14.31
N ASP A 107 11.40 18.58 -15.54
CA ASP A 107 11.85 19.75 -16.32
C ASP A 107 11.08 21.05 -16.00
N LYS A 108 10.70 21.28 -14.73
CA LYS A 108 10.08 22.53 -14.27
C LYS A 108 11.04 23.40 -13.48
#